data_AF-A0A0H5NQD5-F1
#
_entry.id   AF-A0A0H5NQD5-F1
#
_cell.length_a   1.000
_cell.length_b   1.000
_cell.length_c   1.000
_cell.angle_alpha   90.00
_cell.angle_beta   90.00
_cell.angle_gamma   90.00
#
_symmetry.space_group_name_H-M   'P 1'
#
loop_
_entity.id
_entity.type
_entity.pdbx_description
1 polymer ?
#
loop_
_entity_poly.entity_id
_entity_poly.type
_entity_poly.pdbx_seq_one_letter_code
_entity_poly.pdbx_strand_id
1 'polypeptide(L)' 'MLTVPDPDATAAQMVRHGGELVIPVENRPYGRRQGGVRDPFGHLWVLGGEPR' A
#
# COMPACT_ATOMS: atom_id res chain seq x y z
N MET A 1 -2.59 -3.98 -9.24
CA MET A 1 -3.08 -3.64 -7.88
C MET A 1 -3.25 -4.94 -7.13
N LEU A 2 -2.66 -5.05 -5.93
CA LEU A 2 -2.79 -6.17 -5.03
C LEU A 2 -3.90 -5.85 -4.02
N THR A 3 -4.96 -6.67 -3.99
CA THR A 3 -6.01 -6.54 -2.98
C THR A 3 -5.60 -7.29 -1.73
N VAL A 4 -5.58 -6.60 -0.59
CA VAL A 4 -5.20 -7.16 0.72
C VAL A 4 -6.25 -6.81 1.78
N PRO A 5 -6.39 -7.62 2.84
CA PRO A 5 -7.34 -7.33 3.91
C PRO A 5 -7.04 -6.04 4.67
N ASP A 6 -5.76 -5.72 4.88
CA ASP A 6 -5.31 -4.49 5.56
C ASP A 6 -4.16 -3.84 4.77
N PRO A 7 -4.47 -2.83 3.94
CA PRO A 7 -3.46 -2.12 3.14
C PRO A 7 -2.43 -1.38 4.00
N ASP A 8 -2.80 -0.87 5.18
CA ASP A 8 -1.88 -0.17 6.08
C ASP A 8 -0.87 -1.12 6.69
N ALA A 9 -1.36 -2.24 7.24
CA ALA A 9 -0.51 -3.26 7.84
C ALA A 9 0.46 -3.84 6.80
N THR A 10 -0.03 -4.07 5.59
CA THR A 10 0.80 -4.55 4.47
C THR A 10 1.85 -3.52 4.09
N ALA A 11 1.47 -2.24 3.91
CA ALA A 11 2.42 -1.18 3.59
C ALA A 11 3.48 -0.99 4.68
N ALA A 12 3.05 -1.00 5.95
CA ALA A 12 3.95 -0.90 7.09
C ALA A 12 4.94 -2.08 7.14
N GLN A 13 4.48 -3.31 6.84
CA GLN A 13 5.35 -4.47 6.79
C GLN A 13 6.37 -4.36 5.65
N MET A 14 5.94 -3.95 4.46
CA MET A 14 6.85 -3.72 3.33
C MET A 14 7.91 -2.66 3.66
N VAL A 15 7.50 -1.53 4.27
CA VAL A 15 8.44 -0.47 4.68
C VAL A 15 9.44 -0.98 5.73
N ARG A 16 8.98 -1.76 6.72
CA ARG A 16 9.86 -2.39 7.71
C ARG A 16 10.92 -3.32 7.11
N HIS A 17 10.67 -3.87 5.91
CA HIS A 17 11.60 -4.73 5.19
C HIS A 17 12.38 -3.99 4.07
N GLY A 18 12.46 -2.66 4.14
CA GLY A 18 13.24 -1.84 3.22
C GLY A 18 12.46 -1.28 2.04
N GLY A 19 11.13 -1.46 2.02
CA GLY A 19 10.27 -0.76 1.07
C GLY A 19 10.16 0.74 1.38
N GLU A 20 9.82 1.51 0.36
CA GLU A 20 9.57 2.95 0.45
C GLU A 20 8.09 3.23 0.18
N LEU A 21 7.42 3.96 1.06
CA LEU A 21 6.05 4.40 0.83
C LEU A 21 6.07 5.57 -0.18
N VAL A 22 5.73 5.28 -1.43
CA VAL A 22 5.73 6.27 -2.53
C VAL A 22 4.40 7.02 -2.60
N ILE A 23 3.29 6.31 -2.37
CA ILE A 23 1.95 6.88 -2.31
C ILE A 23 1.36 6.48 -0.96
N PRO A 24 1.02 7.45 -0.08
CA PRO A 24 0.42 7.16 1.22
C PRO A 24 -0.80 6.24 1.11
N VAL A 25 -0.99 5.34 2.09
CA VAL A 25 -2.21 4.53 2.16
C VAL A 25 -3.33 5.36 2.77
N GLU A 26 -4.34 5.70 1.96
CA GLU A 26 -5.42 6.60 2.37
C GLU A 26 -6.76 6.17 1.77
N ASN A 27 -7.85 6.70 2.33
CA ASN A 27 -9.18 6.56 1.77
C ASN A 27 -9.28 7.44 0.51
N ARG A 28 -9.65 6.83 -0.61
CA ARG A 28 -9.77 7.47 -1.90
C ARG A 28 -11.22 7.84 -2.20
N PRO A 29 -11.47 8.88 -3.01
CA PRO A 29 -12.82 9.34 -3.35
C PRO A 29 -13.73 8.27 -3.98
N TYR A 30 -13.13 7.26 -4.60
CA TYR A 30 -13.81 6.11 -5.21
C TYR A 30 -14.05 4.94 -4.23
N GLY A 31 -14.05 5.19 -2.92
CA GLY A 31 -14.49 4.22 -1.91
C GLY A 31 -13.52 3.06 -1.68
N ARG A 32 -12.21 3.33 -1.71
CA ARG A 32 -11.16 2.33 -1.48
C ARG A 32 -10.09 2.87 -0.54
N ARG A 33 -9.50 2.00 0.27
CA ARG A 33 -8.24 2.32 0.97
C ARG A 33 -7.07 1.86 0.10
N GLN A 34 -6.21 2.78 -0.34
CA GLN A 34 -5.19 2.47 -1.34
C GLN A 34 -3.92 3.32 -1.20
N GLY A 35 -2.77 2.69 -1.44
CA GLY A 35 -1.45 3.32 -1.48
C GLY A 35 -0.47 2.57 -2.38
N GLY A 36 0.77 3.03 -2.40
CA GLY A 36 1.83 2.55 -3.27
C GLY A 36 3.15 2.42 -2.52
N VAL A 37 3.76 1.24 -2.56
CA VAL A 37 5.05 0.97 -1.93
C VAL A 37 6.03 0.48 -2.98
N ARG A 38 7.22 1.07 -3.04
CA ARG A 38 8.32 0.59 -3.87
C ARG A 38 9.18 -0.36 -3.05
N ASP A 39 9.42 -1.57 -3.55
CA ASP A 39 10.28 -2.54 -2.88
C ASP A 39 11.78 -2.24 -3.10
N PRO A 40 12.71 -2.88 -2.36
CA PRO A 40 14.15 -2.68 -2.51
C PRO A 40 14.70 -3.01 -3.91
N PHE A 41 13.99 -3.83 -4.69
CA PHE A 41 14.37 -4.21 -6.05
C PHE A 41 13.86 -3.21 -7.09
N GLY A 42 13.08 -2.20 -6.67
CA GLY A 42 12.57 -1.12 -7.50
C GLY A 42 11.15 -1.35 -8.03
N HIS A 43 10.46 -2.44 -7.67
CA HIS A 43 9.09 -2.64 -8.13
C HIS A 43 8.10 -1.79 -7.35
N LEU A 44 7.18 -1.14 -8.06
CA LEU A 44 6.09 -0.41 -7.46
C LEU A 44 4.86 -1.30 -7.26
N TRP A 45 4.48 -1.50 -6.02
CA TRP A 45 3.30 -2.25 -5.61
C TRP A 45 2.18 -1.30 -5.24
N VAL A 46 1.02 -1.45 -5.90
CA VAL A 46 -0.19 -0.72 -5.54
C VAL A 46 -1.06 -1.61 -4.67
N LEU A 47 -1.21 -1.25 -3.40
CA LEU A 47 -1.98 -1.98 -2.39
C LEU A 47 -3.37 -1.38 -2.28
N GLY A 48 -4.41 -2.21 -2.25
CA GLY A 48 -5.79 -1.75 -2.09
C GLY A 48 -6.63 -2.67 -1.22
N GLY A 49 -7.61 -2.11 -0.53
CA GLY A 49 -8.54 -2.84 0.33
C GLY A 49 -9.83 -2.06 0.56
N GLU A 50 -10.67 -2.57 1.45
CA GLU A 50 -11.88 -1.86 1.88
C GLU A 50 -11.51 -0.56 2.62
N PRO A 51 -12.30 0.51 2.44
CA PRO A 51 -12.15 1.74 3.22
C PRO A 51 -12.35 1.46 4.72
N ARG A 52 -11.57 2.15 5.56
CA ARG A 52 -11.71 2.14 7.03
C ARG A 52 -12.25 3.48 7.51
#